data_AF-A0A4U0MUC6-F1
#
_entry.id   AF-A0A4U0MUC6-F1
#
_cell.length_a   1.000
_cell.length_b   1.000
_cell.length_c   1.000
_cell.angle_alpha   90.00
_cell.angle_beta   90.00
_cell.angle_gamma   90.00
#
_symmetry.space_group_name_H-M   'P 1'
#
loop_
_entity.id
_entity.type
_entity.pdbx_description
1 polymer ?
#
loop_
_entity_poly.entity_id
_entity_poly.type
_entity_poly.pdbx_seq_one_letter_code
_entity_poly.pdbx_strand_id
1 'polypeptide(L)'
;MAVSACVALMACACGPDKAKQDSDAKPSQPSASTRAEQPPATPSAAAGTEKPSVGPTGARSAPRTRQGAIQRYEQYLHALGRQDIDTVCEVAGPAAKKAQDQGLGPCASTYTAVFQMISPAQKKALKTATVEPQRVTVRTPDKIEMPVQAVRASATFSESDLGSYTLEYLHNDWYITD
;
A
#
# COMPACT_ATOMS: atom_id res chain seq x y z
N MET A 1 5.19 -20.03 34.45
CA MET A 1 6.45 -19.92 35.21
C MET A 1 7.21 -18.69 34.71
N ALA A 2 8.14 -18.15 35.50
CA ALA A 2 8.63 -16.77 35.35
C ALA A 2 9.61 -16.55 34.20
N VAL A 3 9.65 -15.30 33.71
CA VAL A 3 10.63 -14.79 32.75
C VAL A 3 11.93 -14.45 33.50
N SER A 4 13.09 -14.80 32.93
CA SER A 4 14.40 -14.39 33.47
C SER A 4 15.17 -13.61 32.42
N ALA A 5 15.60 -12.41 32.78
CA ALA A 5 16.42 -11.52 31.95
C ALA A 5 17.75 -11.26 32.65
N CYS A 6 18.86 -11.39 31.92
CA CYS A 6 20.19 -11.03 32.42
C CYS A 6 20.69 -9.77 31.72
N VAL A 7 20.89 -8.71 32.51
CA VAL A 7 21.59 -7.49 32.11
C VAL A 7 23.09 -7.69 32.35
N ALA A 8 23.93 -7.27 31.40
CA ALA A 8 25.36 -7.12 31.61
C ALA A 8 25.79 -5.70 31.21
N LEU A 9 26.06 -4.87 32.22
CA LEU A 9 26.71 -3.58 32.07
C LEU A 9 28.23 -3.79 31.92
N MET A 10 28.86 -3.07 31.01
CA MET A 10 30.30 -2.78 31.06
C MET A 10 30.53 -1.31 30.75
N ALA A 11 31.32 -0.65 31.61
CA ALA A 11 31.66 0.76 31.53
C ALA A 11 33.18 0.92 31.61
N CYS A 12 33.74 1.83 30.80
CA CYS A 12 35.07 2.45 30.87
C CYS A 12 35.19 3.44 29.68
N ALA A 13 35.97 4.53 29.66
CA ALA A 13 36.40 5.55 30.65
C ALA A 13 37.24 6.60 29.88
N CYS A 14 37.17 7.91 30.21
CA CYS A 14 38.10 9.04 29.84
C CYS A 14 38.42 9.28 28.32
N GLY A 15 38.41 10.46 27.67
CA GLY A 15 38.78 11.85 28.04
C GLY A 15 40.23 12.18 27.56
N PRO A 16 40.68 13.44 27.26
CA PRO A 16 40.02 14.74 26.99
C PRO A 16 40.64 15.61 25.83
N ASP A 17 40.14 16.85 25.65
CA ASP A 17 40.75 18.13 25.15
C ASP A 17 41.52 18.38 23.81
N LYS A 18 40.94 19.31 23.01
CA LYS A 18 41.48 20.56 22.36
C LYS A 18 42.64 20.62 21.33
N ALA A 19 42.33 21.25 20.18
CA ALA A 19 42.90 22.51 19.62
C ALA A 19 41.95 22.99 18.50
N LYS A 20 41.26 24.15 18.52
CA LYS A 20 41.65 25.58 18.52
C LYS A 20 42.50 26.03 17.31
N GLN A 21 41.84 26.64 16.31
CA GLN A 21 42.29 27.94 15.78
C GLN A 21 41.09 28.77 15.29
N ASP A 22 41.07 30.04 15.69
CA ASP A 22 40.03 31.04 15.43
C ASP A 22 40.38 31.94 14.22
N SER A 23 39.41 32.79 13.85
CA SER A 23 39.58 34.09 13.16
C SER A 23 39.92 34.11 11.66
N ASP A 24 39.49 35.10 10.88
CA ASP A 24 38.37 36.06 10.97
C ASP A 24 38.31 36.81 9.62
N ALA A 25 37.13 37.10 9.06
CA ALA A 25 36.87 38.30 8.25
C ALA A 25 35.44 38.35 7.68
N LYS A 26 34.89 39.57 7.62
CA LYS A 26 33.53 39.95 7.21
C LYS A 26 33.41 40.19 5.67
N PRO A 27 32.23 40.57 5.13
CA PRO A 27 31.82 40.23 3.76
C PRO A 27 31.97 41.39 2.74
N SER A 28 31.71 41.10 1.45
CA SER A 28 31.30 42.12 0.45
C SER A 28 30.63 41.50 -0.80
N GLN A 29 29.31 41.73 -0.93
CA GLN A 29 28.63 42.06 -2.19
C GLN A 29 28.47 43.61 -2.25
N PRO A 30 27.99 44.28 -3.33
CA PRO A 30 27.46 43.79 -4.62
C PRO A 30 27.99 44.52 -5.89
N SER A 31 27.58 44.11 -7.11
CA SER A 31 26.79 44.97 -8.06
C SER A 31 26.84 44.59 -9.56
N ALA A 32 25.62 44.42 -10.10
CA ALA A 32 25.05 44.49 -11.46
C ALA A 32 25.84 44.82 -12.78
N SER A 33 25.37 44.15 -13.86
CA SER A 33 25.25 44.57 -15.28
C SER A 33 26.54 44.86 -16.09
N THR A 34 26.68 44.47 -17.38
CA THR A 34 25.73 44.63 -18.50
C THR A 34 25.92 43.59 -19.64
N ARG A 35 24.97 43.56 -20.57
CA ARG A 35 24.62 42.59 -21.61
C ARG A 35 25.49 42.53 -22.88
N ALA A 36 25.74 41.29 -23.35
CA ALA A 36 25.87 40.84 -24.75
C ALA A 36 26.00 39.29 -24.82
N GLU A 37 25.70 38.56 -25.92
CA GLU A 37 24.39 38.49 -26.60
C GLU A 37 24.12 37.04 -27.13
N GLN A 38 24.43 36.67 -28.40
CA GLN A 38 24.02 35.39 -29.03
C GLN A 38 24.84 35.06 -30.33
N PRO A 39 24.71 33.90 -31.05
CA PRO A 39 23.68 32.84 -31.02
C PRO A 39 24.28 31.37 -31.00
N PRO A 40 23.62 30.28 -31.49
CA PRO A 40 23.28 29.15 -30.60
C PRO A 40 23.86 27.77 -31.01
N ALA A 41 23.80 26.79 -30.09
CA ALA A 41 23.99 25.38 -30.42
C ALA A 41 22.92 24.51 -29.74
N THR A 42 21.99 24.00 -30.53
CA THR A 42 20.97 23.01 -30.13
C THR A 42 21.63 21.66 -29.85
N PRO A 43 21.18 20.94 -28.81
CA PRO A 43 21.03 19.48 -28.95
C PRO A 43 19.57 19.06 -29.08
N SER A 44 19.35 18.06 -29.93
CA SER A 44 18.04 17.51 -30.30
C SER A 44 17.19 17.01 -29.13
N ALA A 45 15.88 17.02 -29.35
CA ALA A 45 14.89 16.38 -28.50
C ALA A 45 15.22 14.90 -28.24
N ALA A 46 15.18 14.51 -26.97
CA ALA A 46 14.83 13.15 -26.57
C ALA A 46 13.35 13.16 -26.14
N ALA A 47 12.46 12.88 -27.09
CA ALA A 47 11.03 12.76 -26.81
C ALA A 47 10.75 11.45 -26.04
N GLY A 48 10.95 11.50 -24.71
CA GLY A 48 10.58 10.45 -23.77
C GLY A 48 9.07 10.37 -23.53
N THR A 49 8.27 10.33 -24.60
CA THR A 49 6.83 10.07 -24.49
C THR A 49 6.64 8.58 -24.22
N GLU A 50 6.68 8.18 -22.96
CA GLU A 50 6.14 6.88 -22.52
C GLU A 50 4.64 6.85 -22.79
N LYS A 51 4.29 6.44 -24.00
CA LYS A 51 2.93 6.11 -24.40
C LYS A 51 2.48 4.89 -23.59
N PRO A 52 1.43 4.99 -22.76
CA PRO A 52 0.84 3.81 -22.14
C PRO A 52 0.35 2.87 -23.23
N SER A 53 1.01 1.72 -23.38
CA SER A 53 0.62 0.72 -24.37
C SER A 53 -0.59 -0.04 -23.84
N VAL A 54 -1.78 0.51 -24.08
CA VAL A 54 -3.06 -0.16 -23.86
C VAL A 54 -3.22 -1.23 -24.96
N GLY A 55 -2.49 -2.34 -24.80
CA GLY A 55 -2.76 -3.59 -25.49
C GLY A 55 -3.78 -4.40 -24.68
N PRO A 56 -4.74 -5.09 -25.32
CA PRO A 56 -5.67 -5.98 -24.64
C PRO A 56 -4.87 -7.13 -24.02
N THR A 57 -4.62 -7.02 -22.73
CA THR A 57 -3.65 -7.87 -22.04
C THR A 57 -4.32 -9.17 -21.62
N GLY A 58 -4.24 -10.18 -22.48
CA GLY A 58 -4.67 -11.54 -22.13
C GLY A 58 -3.88 -12.05 -20.92
N ALA A 59 -4.60 -12.49 -19.88
CA ALA A 59 -4.13 -13.27 -18.74
C ALA A 59 -2.72 -12.93 -18.20
N ARG A 60 -2.40 -11.63 -18.02
CA ARG A 60 -1.15 -11.23 -17.38
C ARG A 60 -1.27 -11.41 -15.87
N SER A 61 -0.48 -12.33 -15.33
CA SER A 61 -0.24 -12.53 -13.90
C SER A 61 -0.12 -11.20 -13.15
N ALA A 62 -0.75 -11.10 -11.98
CA ALA A 62 -0.61 -9.92 -11.15
C ALA A 62 0.84 -9.78 -10.68
N PRO A 63 1.39 -8.56 -10.52
CA PRO A 63 2.73 -8.40 -9.96
C PRO A 63 2.79 -8.93 -8.52
N ARG A 64 3.65 -9.92 -8.27
CA ARG A 64 4.01 -10.45 -6.93
C ARG A 64 4.78 -9.39 -6.12
N THR A 65 4.07 -8.35 -5.71
CA THR A 65 4.59 -7.16 -5.02
C THR A 65 3.56 -6.63 -4.03
N ARG A 66 3.98 -5.82 -3.06
CA ARG A 66 3.06 -5.11 -2.15
C ARG A 66 2.00 -4.30 -2.91
N GLN A 67 2.39 -3.63 -3.99
CA GLN A 67 1.46 -2.82 -4.78
C GLN A 67 0.42 -3.67 -5.51
N GLY A 68 0.79 -4.86 -5.99
CA GLY A 68 -0.15 -5.82 -6.60
C GLY A 68 -1.20 -6.31 -5.60
N ALA A 69 -0.78 -6.69 -4.39
CA ALA A 69 -1.71 -7.07 -3.32
C ALA A 69 -2.65 -5.92 -2.95
N ILE A 70 -2.12 -4.69 -2.83
CA ILE A 70 -2.91 -3.48 -2.56
C ILE A 70 -3.97 -3.27 -3.65
N GLN A 71 -3.58 -3.29 -4.93
CA GLN A 71 -4.50 -3.11 -6.05
C GLN A 71 -5.60 -4.18 -6.08
N ARG A 72 -5.27 -5.42 -5.74
CA ARG A 72 -6.24 -6.52 -5.70
C ARG A 72 -7.20 -6.41 -4.51
N TYR A 73 -6.72 -5.94 -3.36
CA TYR A 73 -7.59 -5.63 -2.22
C TYR A 73 -8.48 -4.40 -2.49
N GLU A 74 -7.98 -3.36 -3.17
CA GLU A 74 -8.80 -2.23 -3.62
C GLU A 74 -9.91 -2.68 -4.59
N GLN A 75 -9.62 -3.60 -5.53
CA GLN A 75 -10.65 -4.19 -6.39
C GLN A 75 -11.76 -4.88 -5.58
N TYR A 76 -11.40 -5.65 -4.56
CA TYR A 76 -12.35 -6.28 -3.64
C TYR A 76 -13.19 -5.25 -2.86
N LEU A 77 -12.56 -4.21 -2.30
CA LEU A 77 -13.29 -3.12 -1.63
C LEU A 77 -14.27 -2.42 -2.57
N HIS A 78 -13.84 -2.11 -3.81
CA HIS A 78 -14.72 -1.48 -4.80
C HIS A 78 -15.85 -2.42 -5.23
N ALA A 79 -15.58 -3.73 -5.29
CA ALA A 79 -16.57 -4.76 -5.60
C ALA A 79 -17.65 -4.87 -4.51
N LEU A 80 -17.26 -4.85 -3.21
CA LEU A 80 -18.21 -4.70 -2.10
C LEU A 80 -19.08 -3.44 -2.26
N GLY A 81 -18.46 -2.31 -2.63
CA GLY A 81 -19.17 -1.05 -2.89
C GLY A 81 -20.14 -1.10 -4.07
N ARG A 82 -19.82 -1.88 -5.11
CA ARG A 82 -20.67 -2.11 -6.29
C ARG A 82 -21.71 -3.23 -6.10
N GLN A 83 -21.58 -4.07 -5.06
CA GLN A 83 -22.30 -5.34 -4.91
C GLN A 83 -21.99 -6.35 -6.04
N ASP A 84 -20.73 -6.34 -6.49
CA ASP A 84 -20.17 -7.13 -7.57
C ASP A 84 -19.76 -8.50 -7.02
N ILE A 85 -20.72 -9.42 -6.98
CA ILE A 85 -20.62 -10.70 -6.28
C ILE A 85 -19.54 -11.62 -6.89
N ASP A 86 -19.37 -11.55 -8.21
CA ASP A 86 -18.41 -12.38 -8.94
C ASP A 86 -16.97 -11.96 -8.57
N THR A 87 -16.65 -10.67 -8.62
CA THR A 87 -15.33 -10.17 -8.21
C THR A 87 -15.07 -10.41 -6.72
N VAL A 88 -16.07 -10.24 -5.86
CA VAL A 88 -15.97 -10.52 -4.41
C VAL A 88 -15.63 -11.99 -4.17
N CYS A 89 -16.34 -12.92 -4.81
CA CYS A 89 -16.12 -14.36 -4.65
C CYS A 89 -14.89 -14.89 -5.39
N GLU A 90 -14.40 -14.20 -6.42
CA GLU A 90 -13.11 -14.46 -7.06
C GLU A 90 -11.96 -14.11 -6.10
N VAL A 91 -11.88 -12.87 -5.62
CA VAL A 91 -10.78 -12.42 -4.73
C VAL A 91 -10.81 -13.11 -3.37
N ALA A 92 -12.00 -13.33 -2.80
CA ALA A 92 -12.17 -14.03 -1.54
C ALA A 92 -12.28 -15.55 -1.69
N GLY A 93 -12.08 -16.12 -2.89
CA GLY A 93 -12.34 -17.53 -3.20
C GLY A 93 -11.79 -18.55 -2.17
N PRO A 94 -10.49 -18.48 -1.79
CA PRO A 94 -9.91 -19.39 -0.80
C PRO A 94 -10.53 -19.24 0.60
N ALA A 95 -10.64 -18.02 1.11
CA ALA A 95 -11.29 -17.73 2.41
C ALA A 95 -12.76 -18.14 2.42
N ALA A 96 -13.52 -17.82 1.37
CA ALA A 96 -14.92 -18.15 1.24
C ALA A 96 -15.16 -19.67 1.11
N LYS A 97 -14.26 -20.40 0.43
CA LYS A 97 -14.28 -21.87 0.41
C LYS A 97 -14.03 -22.45 1.80
N LYS A 98 -13.02 -21.96 2.53
CA LYS A 98 -12.72 -22.35 3.91
C LYS A 98 -13.92 -22.09 4.84
N ALA A 99 -14.60 -20.94 4.70
CA ALA A 99 -15.81 -20.63 5.46
C ALA A 99 -17.00 -21.54 5.07
N GLN A 100 -17.17 -21.83 3.77
CA GLN A 100 -18.18 -22.78 3.28
C GLN A 100 -17.96 -24.19 3.86
N ASP A 101 -16.72 -24.66 3.87
CA ASP A 101 -16.32 -25.96 4.44
C ASP A 101 -16.52 -26.00 5.98
N GLN A 102 -16.65 -24.83 6.64
CA GLN A 102 -17.04 -24.65 8.06
C GLN A 102 -18.54 -24.44 8.28
N GLY A 103 -19.37 -24.50 7.23
CA GLY A 103 -20.82 -24.42 7.32
C GLY A 103 -21.44 -23.02 7.15
N LEU A 104 -20.66 -21.99 6.80
CA LEU A 104 -21.20 -20.65 6.49
C LEU A 104 -22.00 -20.60 5.17
N GLY A 105 -21.96 -21.68 4.38
CA GLY A 105 -22.61 -21.78 3.08
C GLY A 105 -21.82 -21.15 1.93
N PRO A 106 -22.34 -21.21 0.70
CA PRO A 106 -21.66 -20.70 -0.49
C PRO A 106 -21.38 -19.19 -0.44
N CYS A 107 -20.24 -18.78 -1.00
CA CYS A 107 -19.81 -17.38 -1.08
C CYS A 107 -20.92 -16.43 -1.56
N ALA A 108 -21.60 -16.78 -2.67
CA ALA A 108 -22.61 -15.93 -3.29
C ALA A 108 -23.80 -15.62 -2.35
N SER A 109 -24.32 -16.63 -1.64
CA SER A 109 -25.39 -16.44 -0.67
C SER A 109 -24.96 -15.61 0.54
N THR A 110 -23.76 -15.88 1.07
CA THR A 110 -23.25 -15.21 2.27
C THR A 110 -22.99 -13.73 1.99
N TYR A 111 -22.32 -13.40 0.88
CA TYR A 111 -22.08 -12.00 0.51
C TYR A 111 -23.34 -11.28 0.04
N THR A 112 -24.36 -11.97 -0.50
CA THR A 112 -25.68 -11.36 -0.74
C THR A 112 -26.30 -10.84 0.56
N ALA A 113 -26.17 -11.58 1.68
CA ALA A 113 -26.61 -11.11 2.99
C ALA A 113 -25.73 -9.95 3.51
N VAL A 114 -24.40 -10.06 3.41
CA VAL A 114 -23.45 -8.97 3.76
C VAL A 114 -23.77 -7.68 3.02
N PHE A 115 -24.08 -7.75 1.73
CA PHE A 115 -24.49 -6.58 0.95
C PHE A 115 -25.76 -5.90 1.46
N GLN A 116 -26.66 -6.58 2.18
CA GLN A 116 -27.81 -5.92 2.82
C GLN A 116 -27.44 -5.26 4.16
N MET A 117 -26.38 -5.72 4.82
CA MET A 117 -25.89 -5.14 6.08
C MET A 117 -25.05 -3.87 5.88
N ILE A 118 -24.30 -3.76 4.77
CA ILE A 118 -23.50 -2.57 4.46
C ILE A 118 -24.43 -1.39 4.10
N SER A 119 -24.32 -0.28 4.84
CA SER A 119 -25.14 0.91 4.60
C SER A 119 -24.88 1.57 3.23
N PRO A 120 -25.85 2.32 2.65
CA PRO A 120 -25.64 3.02 1.37
C PRO A 120 -24.45 4.00 1.38
N ALA A 121 -24.18 4.63 2.53
CA ALA A 121 -23.04 5.53 2.71
C ALA A 121 -21.70 4.76 2.68
N GLN A 122 -21.62 3.63 3.37
CA GLN A 122 -20.44 2.75 3.33
C GLN A 122 -20.22 2.17 1.93
N LYS A 123 -21.27 1.69 1.24
CA LYS A 123 -21.15 1.25 -0.17
C LYS A 123 -20.63 2.35 -1.08
N LYS A 124 -21.09 3.60 -0.91
CA LYS A 124 -20.60 4.75 -1.67
C LYS A 124 -19.11 5.02 -1.38
N ALA A 125 -18.70 4.96 -0.12
CA ALA A 125 -17.30 5.14 0.27
C ALA A 125 -16.39 4.01 -0.26
N LEU A 126 -16.87 2.77 -0.25
CA LEU A 126 -16.16 1.59 -0.76
C LEU A 126 -15.86 1.66 -2.26
N LYS A 127 -16.74 2.26 -3.07
CA LYS A 127 -16.52 2.46 -4.52
C LYS A 127 -15.29 3.31 -4.87
N THR A 128 -14.77 4.07 -3.91
CA THR A 128 -13.57 4.92 -4.07
C THR A 128 -12.57 4.71 -2.93
N ALA A 129 -12.63 3.56 -2.24
CA ALA A 129 -11.70 3.25 -1.17
C ALA A 129 -10.31 2.99 -1.75
N THR A 130 -9.28 3.44 -1.05
CA THR A 130 -7.87 3.20 -1.38
C THR A 130 -7.15 2.64 -0.16
N VAL A 131 -5.96 2.08 -0.34
CA VAL A 131 -5.17 1.48 0.75
C VAL A 131 -3.85 2.21 0.89
N GLU A 132 -3.56 2.74 2.08
CA GLU A 132 -2.33 3.46 2.38
C GLU A 132 -1.13 2.47 2.46
N PRO A 133 -0.18 2.48 1.51
CA PRO A 133 0.84 1.42 1.42
C PRO A 133 1.80 1.33 2.60
N GLN A 134 1.88 2.40 3.41
CA GLN A 134 2.70 2.50 4.62
C GLN A 134 2.06 1.81 5.84
N ARG A 135 0.76 1.52 5.79
CA ARG A 135 -0.01 0.85 6.87
C ARG A 135 -0.21 -0.64 6.63
N VAL A 136 0.20 -1.12 5.45
CA VAL A 136 0.13 -2.52 5.03
C VAL A 136 1.34 -3.30 5.57
N THR A 137 1.09 -4.44 6.21
CA THR A 137 2.14 -5.26 6.81
C THR A 137 2.52 -6.41 5.87
N VAL A 138 3.76 -6.42 5.40
CA VAL A 138 4.31 -7.55 4.63
C VAL A 138 4.81 -8.60 5.63
N ARG A 139 4.20 -9.79 5.62
CA ARG A 139 4.63 -10.94 6.44
C ARG A 139 5.69 -11.76 5.71
N THR A 140 5.47 -12.03 4.43
CA THR A 140 6.44 -12.62 3.49
C THR A 140 6.25 -11.97 2.10
N PRO A 141 7.13 -12.21 1.11
CA PRO A 141 6.88 -11.77 -0.27
C PRO A 141 5.59 -12.29 -0.89
N ASP A 142 4.99 -13.34 -0.30
CA ASP A 142 3.75 -13.98 -0.73
C ASP A 142 2.54 -13.68 0.16
N LYS A 143 2.73 -13.10 1.35
CA LYS A 143 1.68 -12.97 2.37
C LYS A 143 1.68 -11.56 2.93
N ILE A 144 0.60 -10.82 2.67
CA ILE A 144 0.48 -9.40 2.97
C ILE A 144 -0.84 -9.14 3.69
N GLU A 145 -0.74 -8.48 4.83
CA GLU A 145 -1.85 -8.16 5.72
C GLU A 145 -2.33 -6.73 5.48
N MET A 146 -3.62 -6.61 5.20
CA MET A 146 -4.36 -5.38 4.96
C MET A 146 -5.24 -5.08 6.18
N PRO A 147 -4.73 -4.33 7.17
CA PRO A 147 -5.52 -3.97 8.34
C PRO A 147 -6.52 -2.85 7.99
N VAL A 148 -7.68 -2.78 8.65
CA VAL A 148 -8.71 -1.76 8.32
C VAL A 148 -8.18 -0.33 8.42
N GLN A 149 -7.21 -0.06 9.30
CA GLN A 149 -6.60 1.27 9.47
C GLN A 149 -5.76 1.70 8.26
N ALA A 150 -5.45 0.80 7.33
CA ALA A 150 -4.87 1.13 6.03
C ALA A 150 -5.90 1.64 5.01
N VAL A 151 -7.20 1.36 5.20
CA VAL A 151 -8.26 1.77 4.27
C VAL A 151 -8.55 3.27 4.39
N ARG A 152 -8.52 3.96 3.26
CA ARG A 152 -8.80 5.39 3.10
C ARG A 152 -10.01 5.58 2.19
N ALA A 153 -11.09 6.10 2.76
CA ALA A 153 -12.35 6.35 2.07
C ALA A 153 -13.06 7.58 2.67
N SER A 154 -14.18 7.99 2.07
CA SER A 154 -15.01 9.09 2.58
C SER A 154 -15.84 8.74 3.83
N ALA A 155 -15.74 7.50 4.31
CA ALA A 155 -16.35 7.02 5.55
C ALA A 155 -15.30 6.22 6.34
N THR A 156 -15.41 6.25 7.67
CA THR A 156 -14.59 5.44 8.57
C THR A 156 -15.13 4.02 8.64
N PHE A 157 -14.24 3.04 8.66
CA PHE A 157 -14.56 1.62 8.87
C PHE A 157 -13.87 1.12 10.14
N SER A 158 -14.55 0.26 10.88
CA SER A 158 -14.04 -0.47 12.04
C SER A 158 -13.67 -1.92 11.67
N GLU A 159 -13.01 -2.63 12.59
CA GLU A 159 -12.78 -4.08 12.44
C GLU A 159 -14.08 -4.87 12.25
N SER A 160 -15.22 -4.37 12.76
CA SER A 160 -16.53 -5.01 12.56
C SER A 160 -17.13 -4.75 11.17
N ASP A 161 -16.67 -3.73 10.44
CA ASP A 161 -17.18 -3.40 9.10
C ASP A 161 -16.39 -4.08 7.98
N LEU A 162 -15.05 -4.11 8.10
CA LEU A 162 -14.15 -4.66 7.08
C LEU A 162 -13.09 -5.63 7.63
N GLY A 163 -12.87 -5.68 8.94
CA GLY A 163 -11.82 -6.50 9.54
C GLY A 163 -10.41 -6.21 9.01
N SER A 164 -9.52 -7.14 9.31
CA SER A 164 -8.15 -7.17 8.80
C SER A 164 -7.97 -8.47 8.02
N TYR A 165 -7.52 -8.38 6.77
CA TYR A 165 -7.43 -9.52 5.85
C TYR A 165 -6.00 -9.82 5.42
N THR A 166 -5.73 -11.09 5.15
CA THR A 166 -4.46 -11.57 4.61
C THR A 166 -4.63 -11.99 3.15
N LEU A 167 -3.97 -11.24 2.27
CA LEU A 167 -3.81 -11.65 0.88
C LEU A 167 -2.57 -12.53 0.72
N GLU A 168 -2.76 -13.67 0.04
CA GLU A 168 -1.67 -14.54 -0.39
C GLU A 168 -1.56 -14.59 -1.91
N TYR A 169 -0.32 -14.65 -2.42
CA TYR A 169 -0.05 -14.79 -3.85
C TYR A 169 -0.13 -16.26 -4.28
N LEU A 170 -1.26 -16.64 -4.87
CA LEU A 170 -1.59 -18.01 -5.28
C LEU A 170 -1.91 -18.02 -6.77
N HIS A 171 -1.56 -19.08 -7.51
CA HIS A 171 -1.95 -19.27 -8.91
C HIS A 171 -1.70 -18.08 -9.88
N ASN A 172 -0.72 -17.22 -9.56
CA ASN A 172 -0.35 -15.99 -10.27
C ASN A 172 -1.21 -14.74 -10.00
N ASP A 173 -1.96 -14.71 -8.90
CA ASP A 173 -2.73 -13.55 -8.45
C ASP A 173 -2.81 -13.48 -6.91
N TRP A 174 -3.37 -12.41 -6.36
CA TRP A 174 -3.54 -12.20 -4.91
C TRP A 174 -4.97 -12.53 -4.45
N TYR A 175 -5.10 -13.36 -3.42
CA TYR A 175 -6.39 -13.82 -2.89
C TYR A 175 -6.49 -13.67 -1.38
N ILE A 176 -7.67 -13.35 -0.85
CA ILE A 176 -7.93 -13.36 0.61
C ILE A 176 -8.03 -14.83 1.09
N THR A 177 -7.38 -15.15 2.22
CA THR A 177 -7.17 -16.53 2.68
C THR A 177 -7.59 -16.83 4.13
N ASP A 178 -7.86 -15.80 4.94
CA ASP A 178 -8.29 -15.92 6.34
C ASP A 178 -9.81 -16.01 6.52
#